data_AF-A0A173MD74-F1
#
_entry.id   AF-A0A173MD74-F1
#
_cell.length_a   1.000
_cell.length_b   1.000
_cell.length_c   1.000
_cell.angle_alpha   90.00
_cell.angle_beta   90.00
_cell.angle_gamma   90.00
#
_symmetry.space_group_name_H-M   'P 1'
#
loop_
_entity.id
_entity.type
_entity.pdbx_description
1 polymer ?
#
loop_
_entity_poly.entity_id
_entity_poly.type
_entity_poly.pdbx_seq_one_letter_code
_entity_poly.pdbx_strand_id
1 'polypeptide(L)'
;MNYKYCLLSLLLLTASVGCRKTEAKLSAEVEPAPTFDESTELGRKRKEMFDKYGVLFEYEWNRYAFAPNVVADPAKEEDVLPYIELVDELFFKAMDTVSGPGITSVKETPVTIMLIGSGINYGGSESFGESTAGQAGNIQPNRLTLGGLSSFGQVLRAKGADADADYFTAIYDQAPSSFPADAGLVGFVYHEYTHYLDSKHQIPDGFEVPARKEYLRGSDQYKSVSLTQAIAKGFFIPYGMQNEHEDFATYVQTIIWKSQSVLNSVYLTNPATIEKYRLVTKYFDKLKIPIDKLKAYLNQQSVKDRLLLLKRKYE
;
A
#
# COMPACT_ATOMS: atom_id res chain seq x y z
N MET A 1 -42.24 73.65 8.37
CA MET A 1 -42.01 73.32 9.80
C MET A 1 -42.44 71.88 10.00
N ASN A 2 -41.65 70.90 10.45
CA ASN A 2 -40.35 70.91 11.10
C ASN A 2 -39.58 69.63 10.73
N TYR A 3 -38.37 69.81 10.21
CA TYR A 3 -37.26 68.88 10.39
C TYR A 3 -37.01 68.73 11.89
N LYS A 4 -36.54 67.56 12.36
CA LYS A 4 -35.53 67.39 13.42
C LYS A 4 -35.37 65.91 13.79
N TYR A 5 -34.26 65.35 13.30
CA TYR A 5 -33.43 64.30 13.91
C TYR A 5 -34.04 62.92 14.15
N CYS A 6 -33.71 61.99 13.26
CA CYS A 6 -33.01 60.77 13.69
C CYS A 6 -32.02 60.34 12.59
N LEU A 7 -31.00 61.19 12.42
CA LEU A 7 -29.69 60.79 11.92
C LEU A 7 -29.13 59.74 12.89
N LEU A 8 -29.22 58.45 12.56
CA LEU A 8 -28.23 57.41 12.92
C LEU A 8 -28.69 56.05 12.37
N SER A 9 -28.24 55.70 11.17
CA SER A 9 -28.09 54.30 10.70
C SER A 9 -27.52 54.26 9.28
N LEU A 10 -26.59 55.17 8.97
CA LEU A 10 -25.72 55.05 7.80
C LEU A 10 -24.34 54.60 8.30
N LEU A 11 -24.27 53.35 8.77
CA LEU A 11 -23.02 52.74 9.21
C LEU A 11 -22.96 51.32 8.65
N LEU A 12 -22.12 51.20 7.61
CA LEU A 12 -21.49 49.98 7.13
C LEU A 12 -22.42 48.78 6.86
N LEU A 13 -23.12 48.82 5.71
CA LEU A 13 -23.17 47.64 4.85
C LEU A 13 -22.18 47.84 3.69
N THR A 14 -20.89 47.79 4.01
CA THR A 14 -19.93 47.29 3.02
C THR A 14 -20.25 45.81 2.88
N ALA A 15 -21.11 45.49 1.90
CA ALA A 15 -21.26 44.13 1.43
C ALA A 15 -19.86 43.65 1.04
N SER A 16 -19.27 42.81 1.89
CA SER A 16 -18.14 41.99 1.52
C SER A 16 -18.66 41.05 0.43
N VAL A 17 -18.56 41.53 -0.82
CA VAL A 17 -18.48 40.65 -1.98
C VAL A 17 -17.15 39.94 -1.84
N GLY A 18 -17.11 38.97 -0.91
CA GLY A 18 -16.08 37.97 -0.88
C GLY A 18 -16.19 37.28 -2.22
N CYS A 19 -15.23 37.56 -3.10
CA CYS A 19 -14.97 36.72 -4.25
C CYS A 19 -14.97 35.27 -3.74
N ARG A 20 -16.04 34.53 -4.01
CA ARG A 20 -15.96 33.08 -4.10
C ARG A 20 -15.08 32.84 -5.31
N LYS A 21 -13.76 32.97 -5.15
CA LYS A 21 -12.84 32.20 -5.96
C LYS A 21 -13.27 30.77 -5.67
N THR A 22 -13.95 30.14 -6.62
CA THR A 22 -13.89 28.70 -6.73
C THR A 22 -12.40 28.40 -6.81
N GLU A 23 -11.82 28.05 -5.68
CA GLU A 23 -10.48 27.50 -5.67
C GLU A 23 -10.49 26.36 -6.68
N ALA A 24 -9.54 26.39 -7.61
CA ALA A 24 -9.35 25.26 -8.50
C ALA A 24 -9.25 24.02 -7.61
N LYS A 25 -9.88 22.92 -8.03
CA LYS A 25 -9.62 21.64 -7.36
C LYS A 25 -8.11 21.47 -7.33
N LEU A 26 -7.55 21.29 -6.14
CA LEU A 26 -6.15 20.90 -5.97
C LEU A 26 -5.95 19.62 -6.79
N SER A 27 -5.36 19.75 -7.97
CA SER A 27 -4.69 18.64 -8.65
C SER A 27 -3.43 18.37 -7.82
N ALA A 28 -3.15 17.11 -7.55
CA ALA A 28 -1.85 16.72 -7.00
C ALA A 28 -0.81 16.85 -8.12
N GLU A 29 -0.48 18.08 -8.51
CA GLU A 29 0.63 18.36 -9.39
C GLU A 29 1.92 18.26 -8.57
N VAL A 30 2.82 17.39 -9.01
CA VAL A 30 4.17 17.30 -8.47
C VAL A 30 4.92 18.54 -8.94
N GLU A 31 5.17 19.50 -8.04
CA GLU A 31 5.95 20.69 -8.33
C GLU A 31 7.34 20.66 -7.65
N PRO A 32 8.44 20.89 -8.40
CA PRO A 32 8.50 21.09 -9.85
C PRO A 32 8.17 19.81 -10.62
N ALA A 33 7.79 19.96 -11.89
CA ALA A 33 7.49 18.83 -12.76
C ALA A 33 8.67 17.83 -12.77
N PRO A 34 8.41 16.52 -12.64
CA PRO A 34 9.48 15.53 -12.58
C PRO A 34 10.24 15.48 -13.90
N THR A 35 11.56 15.32 -13.81
CA THR A 35 12.45 15.10 -14.95
C THR A 35 12.85 13.64 -15.01
N PHE A 36 13.01 13.11 -16.23
CA PHE A 36 13.38 11.71 -16.47
C PHE A 36 14.56 11.66 -17.44
N ASP A 37 15.59 10.87 -17.10
CA ASP A 37 16.69 10.59 -18.02
C ASP A 37 16.30 9.49 -19.02
N GLU A 38 15.64 9.89 -20.10
CA GLU A 38 15.17 8.98 -21.16
C GLU A 38 16.32 8.32 -21.96
N SER A 39 17.59 8.68 -21.71
CA SER A 39 18.72 7.95 -22.29
C SER A 39 18.88 6.55 -21.69
N THR A 40 18.44 6.35 -20.44
CA THR A 40 18.49 5.07 -19.72
C THR A 40 17.17 4.29 -19.83
N GLU A 41 17.23 2.96 -19.68
CA GLU A 41 16.01 2.13 -19.62
C GLU A 41 15.19 2.45 -18.36
N LEU A 42 15.86 2.67 -17.23
CA LEU A 42 15.23 3.08 -15.98
C LEU A 42 14.47 4.40 -16.12
N GLY A 43 15.09 5.43 -16.70
CA GLY A 43 14.43 6.72 -16.89
C GLY A 43 13.25 6.64 -17.86
N ARG A 44 13.35 5.88 -18.96
CA ARG A 44 12.20 5.60 -19.85
C ARG A 44 11.07 4.87 -19.12
N LYS A 45 11.38 3.86 -18.29
CA LYS A 45 10.35 3.14 -17.54
C LYS A 45 9.69 4.05 -16.48
N ARG A 46 10.46 4.87 -15.76
CA ARG A 46 9.89 5.86 -14.82
C ARG A 46 8.95 6.84 -15.52
N LYS A 47 9.35 7.33 -16.70
CA LYS A 47 8.50 8.20 -17.52
C LYS A 47 7.24 7.48 -17.99
N GLU A 48 7.34 6.25 -18.48
CA GLU A 48 6.18 5.43 -18.90
C GLU A 48 5.17 5.29 -17.76
N MET A 49 5.63 4.98 -16.55
CA MET A 49 4.76 4.84 -15.37
C MET A 49 4.10 6.19 -15.00
N PHE A 50 4.84 7.29 -15.07
CA PHE A 50 4.30 8.62 -14.82
C PHE A 50 3.27 9.04 -15.88
N ASP A 51 3.58 8.88 -17.17
CA ASP A 51 2.68 9.22 -18.27
C ASP A 51 1.38 8.39 -18.23
N LYS A 52 1.49 7.10 -17.89
CA LYS A 52 0.35 6.17 -17.90
C LYS A 52 -0.51 6.26 -16.63
N TYR A 53 0.12 6.36 -15.46
CA TYR A 53 -0.57 6.23 -14.17
C TYR A 53 -0.46 7.47 -13.28
N GLY A 54 0.32 8.47 -13.65
CA GLY A 54 0.59 9.64 -12.81
C GLY A 54 1.47 9.33 -11.60
N VAL A 55 2.18 8.21 -11.60
CA VAL A 55 3.00 7.75 -10.47
C VAL A 55 4.48 8.05 -10.69
N LEU A 56 5.12 8.64 -9.69
CA LEU A 56 6.55 8.87 -9.64
C LEU A 56 7.22 7.80 -8.79
N PHE A 57 8.10 7.01 -9.40
CA PHE A 57 9.02 6.16 -8.66
C PHE A 57 10.25 6.96 -8.23
N GLU A 58 10.48 7.06 -6.92
CA GLU A 58 11.65 7.69 -6.29
C GLU A 58 12.53 6.63 -5.65
N TYR A 59 13.84 6.66 -5.94
CA TYR A 59 14.83 5.76 -5.33
C TYR A 59 16.11 6.49 -4.91
N GLU A 60 16.28 7.74 -5.36
CA GLU A 60 17.44 8.56 -5.04
C GLU A 60 17.49 8.84 -3.53
N TRP A 61 18.65 8.56 -2.94
CA TRP A 61 18.79 8.64 -1.50
C TRP A 61 18.71 10.08 -0.99
N ASN A 62 17.74 10.33 -0.12
CA ASN A 62 17.63 11.60 0.60
C ASN A 62 17.48 11.33 2.10
N ARG A 63 18.57 11.50 2.87
CA ARG A 63 18.55 11.29 4.33
C ARG A 63 17.55 12.20 5.04
N TYR A 64 17.29 13.39 4.51
CA TYR A 64 16.36 14.37 5.10
C TYR A 64 14.89 14.02 4.88
N ALA A 65 14.60 12.99 4.06
CA ALA A 65 13.25 12.43 3.96
C ALA A 65 12.84 11.61 5.20
N PHE A 66 13.77 11.35 6.12
CA PHE A 66 13.56 10.51 7.29
C PHE A 66 13.89 11.26 8.59
N ALA A 67 13.24 10.85 9.68
CA ALA A 67 13.57 11.39 11.01
C ALA A 67 15.01 11.01 11.43
N PRO A 68 15.69 11.83 12.25
CA PRO A 68 17.12 11.65 12.54
C PRO A 68 17.50 10.29 13.14
N ASN A 69 16.60 9.64 13.88
CA ASN A 69 16.78 8.35 14.55
C ASN A 69 16.42 7.14 13.67
N VAL A 70 15.94 7.37 12.44
CA VAL A 70 15.52 6.31 11.53
C VAL A 70 16.72 5.65 10.87
N VAL A 71 16.81 4.32 10.89
CA VAL A 71 17.77 3.55 10.11
C VAL A 71 17.09 3.10 8.82
N ALA A 72 17.59 3.55 7.68
CA ALA A 72 17.15 3.11 6.36
C ALA A 72 18.36 3.08 5.42
N ASP A 73 18.31 2.29 4.36
CA ASP A 73 19.38 2.13 3.39
C ASP A 73 18.91 2.42 1.95
N PRO A 74 19.79 2.99 1.11
CA PRO A 74 19.44 3.31 -0.27
C PRO A 74 19.17 2.04 -1.09
N ALA A 75 18.24 2.14 -2.04
CA ALA A 75 18.08 1.11 -3.05
C ALA A 75 19.32 1.04 -3.96
N LYS A 76 19.75 -0.16 -4.33
CA LYS A 76 20.77 -0.33 -5.38
C LYS A 76 20.12 -0.05 -6.72
N GLU A 77 20.75 0.77 -7.56
CA GLU A 77 20.17 1.16 -8.86
C GLU A 77 19.85 -0.04 -9.76
N GLU A 78 20.69 -1.08 -9.74
CA GLU A 78 20.48 -2.33 -10.47
C GLU A 78 19.20 -3.09 -10.07
N ASP A 79 18.67 -2.82 -8.87
CA ASP A 79 17.45 -3.45 -8.35
C ASP A 79 16.19 -2.62 -8.65
N VAL A 80 16.34 -1.34 -8.99
CA VAL A 80 15.22 -0.40 -9.15
C VAL A 80 14.37 -0.74 -10.37
N LEU A 81 14.98 -0.81 -11.55
CA LEU A 81 14.23 -1.07 -12.79
C LEU A 81 13.47 -2.42 -12.74
N PRO A 82 14.09 -3.56 -12.35
CA PRO A 82 13.36 -4.81 -12.23
C PRO A 82 12.19 -4.75 -11.25
N TYR A 83 12.35 -4.01 -10.15
CA TYR A 83 11.29 -3.86 -9.15
C TYR A 83 10.12 -3.02 -9.68
N ILE A 84 10.38 -1.95 -10.44
CA ILE A 84 9.33 -1.18 -11.12
C ILE A 84 8.57 -2.07 -12.10
N GLU A 85 9.26 -2.91 -12.88
CA GLU A 85 8.61 -3.83 -13.83
C GLU A 85 7.75 -4.89 -13.12
N LEU A 86 8.16 -5.34 -11.93
CA LEU A 86 7.36 -6.21 -11.09
C LEU A 86 6.10 -5.54 -10.56
N VAL A 87 6.22 -4.33 -10.02
CA VAL A 87 5.07 -3.58 -9.51
C VAL A 87 4.11 -3.24 -10.67
N ASP A 88 4.63 -2.91 -11.86
CA ASP A 88 3.81 -2.74 -13.06
C ASP A 88 3.00 -4.01 -13.38
N GLU A 89 3.62 -5.19 -13.28
CA GLU A 89 2.95 -6.47 -13.57
C GLU A 89 1.94 -6.90 -12.48
N LEU A 90 2.35 -6.85 -11.22
CA LEU A 90 1.60 -7.38 -10.07
C LEU A 90 0.55 -6.42 -9.52
N PHE A 91 0.72 -5.12 -9.74
CA PHE A 91 -0.20 -4.10 -9.24
C PHE A 91 -0.91 -3.39 -10.39
N PHE A 92 -0.18 -2.64 -11.23
CA PHE A 92 -0.81 -1.73 -12.18
C PHE A 92 -1.58 -2.45 -13.30
N LYS A 93 -0.92 -3.36 -14.03
CA LYS A 93 -1.56 -4.17 -15.07
C LYS A 93 -2.63 -5.08 -14.50
N ALA A 94 -2.42 -5.62 -13.30
CA ALA A 94 -3.44 -6.41 -12.61
C ALA A 94 -4.71 -5.59 -12.38
N MET A 95 -4.56 -4.40 -11.81
CA MET A 95 -5.66 -3.46 -11.55
C MET A 95 -6.38 -3.02 -12.82
N ASP A 96 -5.63 -2.62 -13.86
CA ASP A 96 -6.18 -2.28 -15.19
C ASP A 96 -6.99 -3.45 -15.78
N THR A 97 -6.48 -4.67 -15.67
CA THR A 97 -7.12 -5.86 -16.25
C THR A 97 -8.44 -6.18 -15.57
N VAL A 98 -8.50 -6.07 -14.24
CA VAL A 98 -9.70 -6.50 -13.49
C VAL A 98 -10.73 -5.39 -13.30
N SER A 99 -10.28 -4.13 -13.24
CA SER A 99 -11.13 -2.96 -12.98
C SER A 99 -11.45 -2.16 -14.23
N GLY A 100 -10.68 -2.36 -15.32
CA GLY A 100 -10.66 -1.50 -16.49
C GLY A 100 -9.57 -0.42 -16.40
N PRO A 101 -8.95 -0.02 -17.54
CA PRO A 101 -7.89 0.97 -17.56
C PRO A 101 -8.31 2.30 -16.90
N GLY A 102 -7.45 2.84 -16.04
CA GLY A 102 -7.60 4.19 -15.48
C GLY A 102 -8.70 4.37 -14.44
N ILE A 103 -9.39 3.30 -14.01
CA ILE A 103 -10.38 3.38 -12.93
C ILE A 103 -9.67 3.34 -11.58
N THR A 104 -9.00 2.23 -11.26
CA THR A 104 -8.37 2.04 -9.95
C THR A 104 -6.90 2.45 -9.96
N SER A 105 -6.17 2.07 -11.00
CA SER A 105 -4.72 2.33 -11.21
C SER A 105 -4.35 3.80 -11.36
N VAL A 106 -5.31 4.69 -11.58
CA VAL A 106 -5.09 6.15 -11.69
C VAL A 106 -5.79 6.90 -10.56
N LYS A 107 -7.04 6.55 -10.25
CA LYS A 107 -7.78 7.30 -9.21
C LYS A 107 -7.35 6.94 -7.81
N GLU A 108 -6.97 5.69 -7.59
CA GLU A 108 -6.69 5.14 -6.27
C GLU A 108 -5.23 4.72 -6.12
N THR A 109 -4.31 5.31 -6.88
CA THR A 109 -2.88 5.03 -6.77
C THR A 109 -2.15 6.21 -6.11
N PRO A 110 -1.12 5.95 -5.28
CA PRO A 110 -0.27 7.00 -4.73
C PRO A 110 0.43 7.80 -5.84
N VAL A 111 0.66 9.09 -5.58
CA VAL A 111 1.41 9.97 -6.50
C VAL A 111 2.89 9.56 -6.54
N THR A 112 3.43 9.14 -5.40
CA THR A 112 4.83 8.72 -5.29
C THR A 112 4.94 7.30 -4.74
N ILE A 113 5.78 6.47 -5.36
CA ILE A 113 6.26 5.22 -4.78
C ILE A 113 7.74 5.38 -4.46
N MET A 114 8.07 5.37 -3.17
CA MET A 114 9.45 5.45 -2.69
C MET A 114 10.04 4.05 -2.53
N LEU A 115 11.19 3.83 -3.13
CA LEU A 115 11.89 2.56 -3.19
C LEU A 115 13.12 2.58 -2.26
N ILE A 116 13.23 1.59 -1.38
CA ILE A 116 14.26 1.50 -0.34
C ILE A 116 14.95 0.14 -0.38
N GLY A 117 16.26 0.11 -0.11
CA GLY A 117 17.09 -1.10 -0.27
C GLY A 117 16.60 -2.29 0.56
N SER A 118 16.62 -2.19 1.89
CA SER A 118 16.18 -3.25 2.80
C SER A 118 14.89 -2.89 3.54
N GLY A 119 14.81 -1.73 4.19
CA GLY A 119 13.64 -1.30 4.94
C GLY A 119 13.89 -0.04 5.76
N ILE A 120 12.89 0.36 6.57
CA ILE A 120 13.01 1.50 7.50
C ILE A 120 12.78 1.02 8.93
N ASN A 121 13.73 1.28 9.83
CA ASN A 121 13.60 1.05 11.27
C ASN A 121 13.52 2.40 12.02
N TYR A 122 12.46 2.61 12.80
CA TYR A 122 12.19 3.84 13.57
C TYR A 122 12.74 3.84 15.01
N GLY A 123 13.78 3.05 15.30
CA GLY A 123 14.46 3.04 16.62
C GLY A 123 13.85 2.08 17.65
N GLY A 124 13.00 1.14 17.22
CA GLY A 124 12.59 -0.02 18.02
C GLY A 124 13.52 -1.21 17.82
N SER A 125 13.45 -2.23 18.70
CA SER A 125 14.15 -3.51 18.55
C SER A 125 13.55 -4.38 17.44
N GLU A 126 13.39 -3.81 16.27
CA GLU A 126 12.76 -4.43 15.10
C GLU A 126 13.85 -4.86 14.10
N SER A 127 13.76 -6.12 13.69
CA SER A 127 14.74 -6.81 12.88
C SER A 127 14.55 -6.49 11.40
N PHE A 128 15.66 -6.58 10.67
CA PHE A 128 15.76 -6.44 9.21
C PHE A 128 14.63 -7.17 8.47
N GLY A 129 13.98 -6.47 7.54
CA GLY A 129 12.88 -6.99 6.72
C GLY A 129 11.47 -6.68 7.23
N GLU A 130 11.34 -5.99 8.37
CA GLU A 130 10.06 -5.53 8.90
C GLU A 130 9.56 -4.26 8.16
N SER A 131 8.26 -4.29 7.86
CA SER A 131 7.50 -3.26 7.15
C SER A 131 7.62 -1.88 7.81
N THR A 132 7.52 -0.86 6.96
CA THR A 132 7.28 0.55 7.27
C THR A 132 5.96 0.86 8.00
N ALA A 133 5.15 -0.14 8.35
CA ALA A 133 3.78 0.10 8.78
C ALA A 133 3.57 0.20 10.30
N GLY A 134 4.40 -0.42 11.14
CA GLY A 134 4.09 -0.54 12.58
C GLY A 134 4.08 0.75 13.41
N GLN A 135 4.86 1.78 13.07
CA GLN A 135 4.83 3.08 13.75
C GLN A 135 5.19 4.24 12.80
N ALA A 136 4.18 5.05 12.45
CA ALA A 136 4.31 6.43 11.97
C ALA A 136 5.03 6.69 10.63
N GLY A 137 5.40 5.67 9.84
CA GLY A 137 6.18 5.85 8.61
C GLY A 137 5.40 6.07 7.31
N ASN A 138 4.23 5.43 7.15
CA ASN A 138 3.46 5.44 5.90
C ASN A 138 2.20 6.33 5.91
N ILE A 139 1.98 7.16 6.94
CA ILE A 139 0.93 8.20 6.92
C ILE A 139 1.44 9.42 6.14
N GLN A 140 1.78 9.22 4.86
CA GLN A 140 1.94 10.31 3.91
C GLN A 140 0.85 10.11 2.84
N PRO A 141 -0.19 10.95 2.80
CA PRO A 141 -1.38 10.71 1.96
C PRO A 141 -1.10 10.65 0.44
N ASN A 142 0.14 10.92 0.02
CA ASN A 142 0.56 10.94 -1.38
C ASN A 142 1.71 9.96 -1.70
N ARG A 143 2.21 9.17 -0.72
CA ARG A 143 3.39 8.33 -0.88
C ARG A 143 3.16 6.92 -0.36
N LEU A 144 3.62 5.94 -1.13
CA LEU A 144 3.73 4.54 -0.75
C LEU A 144 5.21 4.16 -0.67
N THR A 145 5.65 3.60 0.44
CA THR A 145 7.04 3.15 0.60
C THR A 145 7.14 1.65 0.41
N LEU A 146 8.04 1.20 -0.47
CA LEU A 146 8.32 -0.22 -0.73
C LEU A 146 9.80 -0.52 -0.42
N GLY A 147 10.02 -1.42 0.53
CA GLY A 147 11.35 -1.91 0.93
C GLY A 147 11.69 -3.28 0.34
N GLY A 148 12.84 -3.83 0.75
CA GLY A 148 13.26 -5.18 0.39
C GLY A 148 13.81 -5.35 -1.04
N LEU A 149 14.05 -4.24 -1.76
CA LEU A 149 14.55 -4.26 -3.14
C LEU A 149 15.84 -5.06 -3.29
N SER A 150 16.81 -4.85 -2.39
CA SER A 150 18.12 -5.49 -2.45
C SER A 150 18.04 -7.00 -2.24
N SER A 151 17.12 -7.45 -1.39
CA SER A 151 16.89 -8.88 -1.14
C SER A 151 16.17 -9.50 -2.32
N PHE A 152 15.16 -8.82 -2.85
CA PHE A 152 14.43 -9.28 -4.02
C PHE A 152 15.33 -9.37 -5.26
N GLY A 153 16.19 -8.37 -5.48
CA GLY A 153 17.16 -8.35 -6.57
C GLY A 153 18.10 -9.56 -6.58
N GLN A 154 18.52 -10.02 -5.39
CA GLN A 154 19.31 -11.24 -5.27
C GLN A 154 18.54 -12.48 -5.75
N VAL A 155 17.28 -12.62 -5.35
CA VAL A 155 16.42 -13.74 -5.77
C VAL A 155 16.13 -13.68 -7.28
N LEU A 156 15.88 -12.48 -7.80
CA LEU A 156 15.66 -12.26 -9.23
C LEU A 156 16.86 -12.73 -10.06
N ARG A 157 18.08 -12.35 -9.67
CA ARG A 157 19.33 -12.67 -10.40
C ARG A 157 19.90 -14.05 -10.06
N ALA A 158 19.33 -14.75 -9.09
CA ALA A 158 19.80 -16.08 -8.70
C ALA A 158 19.69 -17.07 -9.89
N LYS A 159 20.70 -17.93 -10.01
CA LYS A 159 20.77 -19.03 -10.98
C LYS A 159 20.89 -20.34 -10.25
N GLY A 160 20.33 -21.41 -10.81
CA GLY A 160 20.39 -22.75 -10.23
C GLY A 160 19.11 -23.54 -10.47
N ALA A 161 19.11 -24.80 -10.06
CA ALA A 161 17.96 -25.70 -10.22
C ALA A 161 16.71 -25.19 -9.49
N ASP A 162 16.90 -24.50 -8.35
CA ASP A 162 15.81 -24.04 -7.48
C ASP A 162 15.49 -22.55 -7.66
N ALA A 163 16.23 -21.81 -8.49
CA ALA A 163 16.14 -20.35 -8.56
C ALA A 163 14.76 -19.82 -9.01
N ASP A 164 14.07 -20.55 -9.88
CA ASP A 164 12.70 -20.21 -10.29
C ASP A 164 11.69 -20.44 -9.17
N ALA A 165 11.87 -21.53 -8.42
CA ALA A 165 11.02 -21.83 -7.28
C ALA A 165 11.20 -20.77 -6.21
N ASP A 166 12.45 -20.42 -5.86
CA ASP A 166 12.77 -19.35 -4.90
C ASP A 166 12.23 -17.99 -5.34
N TYR A 167 12.29 -17.68 -6.63
CA TYR A 167 11.71 -16.47 -7.18
C TYR A 167 10.20 -16.41 -7.04
N PHE A 168 9.50 -17.49 -7.38
CA PHE A 168 8.07 -17.55 -7.15
C PHE A 168 7.72 -17.56 -5.67
N THR A 169 8.56 -18.14 -4.83
CA THR A 169 8.41 -18.08 -3.38
C THR A 169 8.52 -16.64 -2.90
N ALA A 170 9.51 -15.86 -3.34
CA ALA A 170 9.62 -14.45 -2.96
C ALA A 170 8.42 -13.59 -3.43
N ILE A 171 7.77 -13.95 -4.53
CA ILE A 171 6.60 -13.23 -5.05
C ILE A 171 5.31 -13.65 -4.36
N TYR A 172 5.12 -14.96 -4.18
CA TYR A 172 3.83 -15.55 -3.83
C TYR A 172 3.78 -16.25 -2.47
N ASP A 173 4.93 -16.56 -1.84
CA ASP A 173 4.94 -17.48 -0.70
C ASP A 173 4.26 -16.93 0.55
N GLN A 174 3.80 -17.91 1.34
CA GLN A 174 2.52 -18.00 2.00
C GLN A 174 2.70 -18.49 3.44
N ALA A 175 3.76 -18.07 4.14
CA ALA A 175 3.99 -18.52 5.50
C ALA A 175 2.88 -18.00 6.44
N PRO A 176 2.10 -18.90 7.08
CA PRO A 176 0.97 -18.54 7.91
C PRO A 176 1.42 -18.44 9.37
N SER A 177 2.28 -17.47 9.72
CA SER A 177 2.57 -17.24 11.13
C SER A 177 3.32 -15.94 11.35
N SER A 178 2.54 -14.89 11.58
CA SER A 178 2.89 -13.78 12.48
C SER A 178 3.41 -12.49 11.86
N PHE A 179 3.96 -12.46 10.63
CA PHE A 179 4.55 -11.23 10.07
C PHE A 179 4.07 -10.87 8.66
N PRO A 180 3.97 -9.57 8.28
CA PRO A 180 3.62 -9.13 6.93
C PRO A 180 4.60 -9.59 5.85
N ALA A 181 5.89 -9.71 6.21
CA ALA A 181 6.96 -10.15 5.31
C ALA A 181 6.75 -11.58 4.78
N ASP A 182 5.94 -12.37 5.47
CA ASP A 182 5.65 -13.78 5.15
C ASP A 182 4.65 -13.97 3.99
N ALA A 183 4.12 -12.87 3.43
CA ALA A 183 3.11 -12.90 2.37
C ALA A 183 3.65 -12.66 0.96
N GLY A 184 4.97 -12.70 0.81
CA GLY A 184 5.66 -12.43 -0.44
C GLY A 184 5.43 -10.99 -0.95
N LEU A 185 5.99 -10.69 -2.12
CA LEU A 185 5.88 -9.37 -2.73
C LEU A 185 4.41 -8.96 -2.99
N VAL A 186 3.56 -9.89 -3.43
CA VAL A 186 2.14 -9.61 -3.67
C VAL A 186 1.47 -9.18 -2.37
N GLY A 187 1.59 -9.99 -1.30
CA GLY A 187 0.96 -9.66 -0.03
C GLY A 187 1.44 -8.33 0.53
N PHE A 188 2.75 -8.08 0.45
CA PHE A 188 3.37 -6.84 0.90
C PHE A 188 2.86 -5.61 0.14
N VAL A 189 2.89 -5.63 -1.20
CA VAL A 189 2.44 -4.47 -2.02
C VAL A 189 0.98 -4.13 -1.73
N TYR A 190 0.10 -5.13 -1.62
CA TYR A 190 -1.30 -4.87 -1.35
C TYR A 190 -1.60 -4.52 0.12
N HIS A 191 -0.78 -4.97 1.06
CA HIS A 191 -0.81 -4.51 2.45
C HIS A 191 -0.53 -3.00 2.51
N GLU A 192 0.61 -2.56 1.97
CA GLU A 192 1.01 -1.15 1.99
C GLU A 192 0.06 -0.28 1.15
N TYR A 193 -0.46 -0.81 0.04
CA TYR A 193 -1.52 -0.16 -0.73
C TYR A 193 -2.80 0.08 0.09
N THR A 194 -3.12 -0.82 1.02
CA THR A 194 -4.29 -0.67 1.88
C THR A 194 -4.11 0.50 2.85
N HIS A 195 -2.90 0.71 3.37
CA HIS A 195 -2.53 1.90 4.15
C HIS A 195 -2.57 3.20 3.33
N TYR A 196 -2.32 3.13 2.02
CA TYR A 196 -2.58 4.29 1.16
C TYR A 196 -4.09 4.56 1.06
N LEU A 197 -4.90 3.53 0.81
CA LEU A 197 -6.35 3.68 0.67
C LEU A 197 -7.03 4.17 1.95
N ASP A 198 -6.62 3.68 3.11
CA ASP A 198 -7.21 4.11 4.38
C ASP A 198 -6.81 5.55 4.76
N SER A 199 -5.61 6.02 4.38
CA SER A 199 -5.23 7.42 4.57
C SER A 199 -6.15 8.38 3.79
N LYS A 200 -6.66 7.91 2.64
CA LYS A 200 -7.50 8.67 1.73
C LYS A 200 -9.00 8.54 2.02
N HIS A 201 -9.45 7.35 2.39
CA HIS A 201 -10.88 7.03 2.53
C HIS A 201 -11.31 6.67 3.95
N GLN A 202 -10.36 6.57 4.89
CA GLN A 202 -10.50 5.97 6.22
C GLN A 202 -10.82 4.46 6.15
N ILE A 203 -10.46 3.70 7.18
CA ILE A 203 -10.94 2.32 7.32
C ILE A 203 -12.47 2.28 7.52
N PRO A 204 -13.16 1.15 7.31
CA PRO A 204 -14.60 1.08 7.50
C PRO A 204 -15.03 1.43 8.93
N ASP A 205 -16.07 2.26 9.07
CA ASP A 205 -16.64 2.60 10.38
C ASP A 205 -17.01 1.32 11.17
N GLY A 206 -16.45 1.20 12.37
CA GLY A 206 -16.70 0.07 13.26
C GLY A 206 -15.93 -1.20 12.91
N PHE A 207 -14.95 -1.16 12.00
CA PHE A 207 -14.08 -2.30 11.69
C PHE A 207 -13.38 -2.88 12.93
N GLU A 208 -13.01 -2.02 13.87
CA GLU A 208 -12.33 -2.40 15.11
C GLU A 208 -13.28 -3.00 16.15
N VAL A 209 -14.59 -2.73 16.08
CA VAL A 209 -15.60 -3.14 17.08
C VAL A 209 -15.54 -4.64 17.40
N PRO A 210 -15.47 -5.57 16.42
CA PRO A 210 -15.54 -7.00 16.70
C PRO A 210 -14.37 -7.55 17.54
N ALA A 211 -13.22 -6.87 17.55
CA ALA A 211 -12.02 -7.31 18.29
C ALA A 211 -11.38 -6.20 19.14
N ARG A 212 -12.11 -5.11 19.42
CA ARG A 212 -11.55 -3.87 20.02
C ARG A 212 -10.71 -4.11 21.28
N LYS A 213 -11.10 -5.07 22.11
CA LYS A 213 -10.44 -5.37 23.39
C LYS A 213 -9.15 -6.18 23.22
N GLU A 214 -8.92 -6.73 22.04
CA GLU A 214 -7.83 -7.66 21.75
C GLU A 214 -6.64 -6.99 21.06
N TYR A 215 -6.77 -5.72 20.66
CA TYR A 215 -5.66 -4.94 20.12
C TYR A 215 -4.57 -4.69 21.16
N LEU A 216 -3.32 -4.84 20.72
CA LEU A 216 -2.11 -4.73 21.51
C LEU A 216 -1.51 -3.33 21.49
N ARG A 217 -2.19 -2.36 20.84
CA ARG A 217 -1.88 -0.92 20.86
C ARG A 217 -0.44 -0.60 20.46
N GLY A 218 0.02 -1.19 19.36
CA GLY A 218 1.36 -0.98 18.80
C GLY A 218 2.48 -1.70 19.57
N SER A 219 2.14 -2.67 20.42
CA SER A 219 3.13 -3.50 21.12
C SER A 219 3.57 -4.72 20.31
N ASP A 220 4.85 -5.06 20.40
CA ASP A 220 5.48 -6.29 19.87
C ASP A 220 4.95 -7.60 20.46
N GLN A 221 4.00 -7.56 21.40
CA GLN A 221 3.38 -8.76 21.98
C GLN A 221 2.77 -9.69 20.93
N TYR A 222 2.39 -9.18 19.75
CA TYR A 222 1.88 -9.99 18.64
C TYR A 222 2.87 -11.09 18.22
N LYS A 223 4.19 -10.86 18.38
CA LYS A 223 5.26 -11.82 18.05
C LYS A 223 5.14 -13.12 18.86
N SER A 224 4.45 -13.08 20.01
CA SER A 224 4.21 -14.22 20.89
C SER A 224 2.86 -14.93 20.66
N VAL A 225 2.01 -14.40 19.77
CA VAL A 225 0.67 -14.93 19.52
C VAL A 225 0.70 -15.90 18.35
N SER A 226 0.15 -17.09 18.53
CA SER A 226 -0.01 -18.05 17.41
C SER A 226 -1.14 -17.63 16.46
N LEU A 227 -1.07 -18.08 15.21
CA LEU A 227 -2.13 -17.87 14.23
C LEU A 227 -3.52 -18.27 14.74
N THR A 228 -3.63 -19.46 15.34
CA THR A 228 -4.91 -19.97 15.88
C THR A 228 -5.46 -19.05 16.98
N GLN A 229 -4.60 -18.52 17.85
CA GLN A 229 -5.02 -17.57 18.88
C GLN A 229 -5.47 -16.24 18.27
N ALA A 230 -4.76 -15.72 17.26
CA ALA A 230 -5.15 -14.50 16.57
C ALA A 230 -6.52 -14.64 15.90
N ILE A 231 -6.75 -15.76 15.18
CA ILE A 231 -8.04 -16.08 14.55
C ILE A 231 -9.14 -16.17 15.59
N ALA A 232 -8.92 -16.90 16.70
CA ALA A 232 -9.89 -17.00 17.79
C ALA A 232 -10.26 -15.64 18.42
N LYS A 233 -9.36 -14.65 18.33
CA LYS A 233 -9.54 -13.28 18.82
C LYS A 233 -10.12 -12.31 17.77
N GLY A 234 -10.38 -12.76 16.55
CA GLY A 234 -10.98 -11.92 15.51
C GLY A 234 -10.00 -11.28 14.53
N PHE A 235 -8.78 -11.81 14.40
CA PHE A 235 -7.73 -11.33 13.49
C PHE A 235 -7.35 -12.40 12.48
N PHE A 236 -6.99 -12.03 11.25
CA PHE A 236 -6.51 -13.04 10.30
C PHE A 236 -5.11 -13.53 10.62
N ILE A 237 -4.22 -12.66 11.08
CA ILE A 237 -2.86 -13.02 11.51
C ILE A 237 -2.45 -12.26 12.78
N PRO A 238 -1.45 -12.75 13.54
CA PRO A 238 -0.98 -12.07 14.74
C PRO A 238 -0.61 -10.59 14.55
N TYR A 239 0.07 -10.23 13.45
CA TYR A 239 0.47 -8.85 13.19
C TYR A 239 -0.70 -7.85 13.22
N GLY A 240 -1.87 -8.23 12.70
CA GLY A 240 -3.07 -7.38 12.74
C GLY A 240 -3.53 -7.04 14.16
N MET A 241 -3.07 -7.75 15.18
CA MET A 241 -3.35 -7.39 16.57
C MET A 241 -2.66 -6.10 17.01
N GLN A 242 -1.68 -5.57 16.28
CA GLN A 242 -0.99 -4.33 16.65
C GLN A 242 -1.98 -3.16 16.80
N ASN A 243 -2.77 -2.88 15.76
CA ASN A 243 -3.78 -1.83 15.72
C ASN A 243 -4.78 -2.09 14.58
N GLU A 244 -5.85 -1.30 14.53
CA GLU A 244 -6.95 -1.42 13.56
C GLU A 244 -6.54 -1.21 12.10
N HIS A 245 -5.49 -0.43 11.84
CA HIS A 245 -4.97 -0.17 10.49
C HIS A 245 -4.20 -1.39 9.98
N GLU A 246 -3.31 -1.96 10.79
CA GLU A 246 -2.61 -3.21 10.45
C GLU A 246 -3.57 -4.39 10.30
N ASP A 247 -4.57 -4.46 11.16
CA ASP A 247 -5.62 -5.45 11.04
C ASP A 247 -6.35 -5.33 9.69
N PHE A 248 -6.75 -4.12 9.31
CA PHE A 248 -7.41 -3.90 8.03
C PHE A 248 -6.52 -4.30 6.84
N ALA A 249 -5.25 -3.87 6.84
CA ALA A 249 -4.28 -4.23 5.80
C ALA A 249 -4.02 -5.74 5.73
N THR A 250 -3.90 -6.42 6.87
CA THR A 250 -3.68 -7.88 6.90
C THR A 250 -4.89 -8.69 6.46
N TYR A 251 -6.12 -8.17 6.61
CA TYR A 251 -7.29 -8.76 5.97
C TYR A 251 -7.17 -8.69 4.44
N VAL A 252 -6.88 -7.52 3.88
CA VAL A 252 -6.75 -7.34 2.43
C VAL A 252 -5.65 -8.21 1.84
N GLN A 253 -4.47 -8.18 2.48
CA GLN A 253 -3.34 -9.06 2.18
C GLN A 253 -3.83 -10.51 2.07
N THR A 254 -4.41 -11.06 3.13
CA THR A 254 -4.88 -12.46 3.17
C THR A 254 -5.91 -12.78 2.09
N ILE A 255 -6.86 -11.88 1.82
CA ILE A 255 -7.90 -12.09 0.81
C ILE A 255 -7.31 -12.21 -0.60
N ILE A 256 -6.29 -11.41 -0.91
CA ILE A 256 -5.68 -11.37 -2.25
C ILE A 256 -4.89 -12.63 -2.59
N TRP A 257 -4.42 -13.40 -1.60
CA TRP A 257 -3.61 -14.58 -1.86
C TRP A 257 -4.25 -15.91 -1.43
N LYS A 258 -5.11 -15.96 -0.41
CA LYS A 258 -5.78 -17.20 0.03
C LYS A 258 -7.01 -17.52 -0.82
N SER A 259 -7.21 -18.78 -1.21
CA SER A 259 -8.45 -19.22 -1.86
C SER A 259 -9.68 -19.01 -0.97
N GLN A 260 -10.87 -18.87 -1.56
CA GLN A 260 -12.10 -18.71 -0.76
C GLN A 260 -12.35 -19.92 0.14
N SER A 261 -12.01 -21.12 -0.33
CA SER A 261 -12.10 -22.34 0.48
C SER A 261 -11.22 -22.25 1.73
N VAL A 262 -10.00 -21.70 1.62
CA VAL A 262 -9.09 -21.55 2.76
C VAL A 262 -9.56 -20.42 3.68
N LEU A 263 -10.05 -19.30 3.13
CA LEU A 263 -10.67 -18.24 3.93
C LEU A 263 -11.81 -18.83 4.78
N ASN A 264 -12.72 -19.59 4.17
CA ASN A 264 -13.86 -20.19 4.85
C ASN A 264 -13.46 -21.22 5.92
N SER A 265 -12.48 -22.09 5.64
CA SER A 265 -12.12 -23.18 6.55
C SER A 265 -11.16 -22.77 7.67
N VAL A 266 -10.33 -21.75 7.46
CA VAL A 266 -9.27 -21.36 8.41
C VAL A 266 -9.59 -20.05 9.10
N TYR A 267 -9.95 -19.01 8.35
CA TYR A 267 -9.98 -17.64 8.86
C TYR A 267 -11.39 -17.19 9.27
N LEU A 268 -12.42 -17.53 8.48
CA LEU A 268 -13.82 -17.13 8.67
C LEU A 268 -14.57 -18.09 9.59
N THR A 269 -13.94 -18.45 10.70
CA THR A 269 -14.41 -19.51 11.61
C THR A 269 -15.17 -18.97 12.83
N ASN A 270 -15.23 -17.65 13.02
CA ASN A 270 -15.97 -17.03 14.13
C ASN A 270 -16.65 -15.71 13.72
N PRO A 271 -17.62 -15.21 14.51
CA PRO A 271 -18.39 -14.02 14.15
C PRO A 271 -17.56 -12.76 13.93
N ALA A 272 -16.44 -12.59 14.66
CA ALA A 272 -15.62 -11.39 14.54
C ALA A 272 -14.87 -11.37 13.20
N THR A 273 -14.27 -12.50 12.81
CA THR A 273 -13.56 -12.58 11.52
C THR A 273 -14.50 -12.50 10.33
N ILE A 274 -15.70 -13.08 10.43
CA ILE A 274 -16.75 -12.99 9.42
C ILE A 274 -17.20 -11.54 9.23
N GLU A 275 -17.47 -10.81 10.31
CA GLU A 275 -17.95 -9.43 10.23
C GLU A 275 -16.89 -8.50 9.64
N LYS A 276 -15.63 -8.62 10.08
CA LYS A 276 -14.52 -7.83 9.51
C LYS A 276 -14.31 -8.11 8.03
N TYR A 277 -14.34 -9.38 7.61
CA TYR A 277 -14.27 -9.74 6.19
C TYR A 277 -15.41 -9.12 5.37
N ARG A 278 -16.64 -9.10 5.92
CA ARG A 278 -17.80 -8.43 5.30
C ARG A 278 -17.60 -6.91 5.17
N LEU A 279 -16.97 -6.27 6.15
CA LEU A 279 -16.65 -4.84 6.11
C LEU A 279 -15.57 -4.53 5.07
N VAL A 280 -14.51 -5.35 4.99
CA VAL A 280 -13.44 -5.23 4.00
C VAL A 280 -13.99 -5.39 2.58
N THR A 281 -14.73 -6.46 2.31
CA THR A 281 -15.34 -6.67 0.98
C THR A 281 -16.26 -5.52 0.57
N LYS A 282 -17.13 -5.06 1.48
CA LYS A 282 -18.01 -3.89 1.25
C LYS A 282 -17.21 -2.61 0.96
N TYR A 283 -16.07 -2.42 1.60
CA TYR A 283 -15.19 -1.27 1.36
C TYR A 283 -14.63 -1.28 -0.06
N PHE A 284 -14.04 -2.40 -0.48
CA PHE A 284 -13.47 -2.53 -1.83
C PHE A 284 -14.55 -2.47 -2.92
N ASP A 285 -15.76 -2.99 -2.66
CA ASP A 285 -16.91 -2.83 -3.55
C ASP A 285 -17.30 -1.35 -3.74
N LYS A 286 -17.31 -0.56 -2.66
CA LYS A 286 -17.60 0.89 -2.72
C LYS A 286 -16.56 1.63 -3.57
N LEU A 287 -15.30 1.22 -3.47
CA LEU A 287 -14.20 1.76 -4.27
C LEU A 287 -14.15 1.19 -5.70
N LYS A 288 -15.01 0.21 -6.03
CA LYS A 288 -15.03 -0.50 -7.31
C LYS A 288 -13.71 -1.22 -7.62
N ILE A 289 -13.04 -1.72 -6.58
CA ILE A 289 -11.79 -2.47 -6.68
C ILE A 289 -12.14 -3.96 -6.49
N PRO A 290 -12.10 -4.79 -7.55
CA PRO A 290 -12.57 -6.16 -7.48
C PRO A 290 -11.46 -7.09 -6.95
N ILE A 291 -11.27 -7.11 -5.62
CA ILE A 291 -10.21 -7.88 -4.95
C ILE A 291 -10.24 -9.38 -5.28
N ASP A 292 -11.43 -9.96 -5.43
CA ASP A 292 -11.57 -11.38 -5.80
C ASP A 292 -11.06 -11.66 -7.23
N LYS A 293 -11.24 -10.70 -8.14
CA LYS A 293 -10.74 -10.81 -9.52
C LYS A 293 -9.23 -10.59 -9.56
N LEU A 294 -8.67 -9.70 -8.74
CA LEU A 294 -7.22 -9.51 -8.62
C LEU A 294 -6.53 -10.82 -8.28
N LYS A 295 -7.02 -11.51 -7.25
CA LYS A 295 -6.50 -12.82 -6.87
C LYS A 295 -6.53 -13.83 -8.02
N ALA A 296 -7.68 -13.95 -8.68
CA ALA A 296 -7.83 -14.88 -9.79
C ALA A 296 -6.85 -14.56 -10.93
N TYR A 297 -6.69 -13.27 -11.25
CA TYR A 297 -5.75 -12.80 -12.26
C TYR A 297 -4.29 -13.09 -11.88
N LEU A 298 -3.85 -12.70 -10.69
CA LEU A 298 -2.47 -12.87 -10.22
C LEU A 298 -2.04 -14.34 -10.19
N ASN A 299 -2.98 -15.27 -10.02
CA ASN A 299 -2.71 -16.70 -10.03
C ASN A 299 -2.72 -17.34 -11.43
N GLN A 300 -3.03 -16.60 -12.49
CA GLN A 300 -3.05 -17.14 -13.85
C GLN A 300 -1.66 -17.60 -14.30
N GLN A 301 -1.61 -18.72 -15.03
CA GLN A 301 -0.36 -19.22 -15.60
C GLN A 301 0.30 -18.17 -16.50
N SER A 302 -0.47 -17.44 -17.30
CA SER A 302 0.07 -16.37 -18.16
C SER A 302 0.75 -15.24 -17.39
N VAL A 303 0.34 -14.96 -16.15
CA VAL A 303 1.02 -13.98 -15.28
C VAL A 303 2.34 -14.58 -14.80
N LYS A 304 2.32 -15.82 -14.33
CA LYS A 304 3.54 -16.55 -13.92
C LYS A 304 4.57 -16.65 -15.05
N ASP A 305 4.12 -16.90 -16.28
CA ASP A 305 4.98 -16.96 -17.46
C ASP A 305 5.65 -15.61 -17.74
N ARG A 306 4.92 -14.49 -17.60
CA ARG A 306 5.50 -13.14 -17.74
C ARG A 306 6.50 -12.81 -16.63
N LEU A 307 6.24 -13.26 -15.41
CA LEU A 307 7.19 -13.11 -14.29
C LEU A 307 8.46 -13.92 -14.54
N LEU A 308 8.37 -15.13 -15.10
CA LEU A 308 9.56 -15.89 -15.50
C LEU A 308 10.32 -15.19 -16.63
N LEU A 309 9.63 -14.67 -17.64
CA LEU A 309 10.28 -13.88 -18.70
C LEU A 309 11.02 -12.67 -18.12
N LEU A 310 10.41 -12.00 -17.12
CA LEU A 310 11.04 -10.91 -16.40
C LEU A 310 12.29 -11.38 -15.63
N LYS A 311 12.21 -12.51 -14.93
CA LYS A 311 13.39 -13.12 -14.28
C LYS A 311 14.51 -13.38 -15.29
N ARG A 312 14.20 -14.03 -16.41
CA ARG A 312 15.18 -14.33 -17.47
C ARG A 312 15.84 -13.10 -18.07
N LYS A 313 15.16 -11.94 -18.08
CA LYS A 313 15.74 -10.67 -18.53
C LYS A 313 16.91 -10.21 -17.65
N TYR A 314 16.93 -10.58 -16.38
CA TYR A 314 17.87 -10.06 -15.37
C TYR A 314 18.86 -11.09 -14.82
N GLU A 315 18.72 -12.37 -15.19
CA GLU A 315 19.69 -13.43 -14.87
C GLU A 315 21.05 -13.26 -15.55
#